data_AF-A0A936WKK4-F1
#
_entry.id   AF-A0A936WKK4-F1
#
_cell.length_a   1.000
_cell.length_b   1.000
_cell.length_c   1.000
_cell.angle_alpha   90.00
_cell.angle_beta   90.00
_cell.angle_gamma   90.00
#
_symmetry.space_group_name_H-M   'P 1'
#
loop_
_entity.id
_entity.type
_entity.pdbx_description
1 polymer ?
#
loop_
_entity_poly.entity_id
_entity_poly.type
_entity_poly.pdbx_seq_one_letter_code
_entity_poly.pdbx_strand_id
1 'polypeptide(L)'
;MKESKRPAEIWTGARGVRGVRGQLLVGAVLVLAVLMIFVPLLVQWAGQESRWTVKQQKSSVMFALADAAVDRGTWKLKSATSTYAAASVGTVLAGYNFDTVYTDIEGGTYRLRFSSGPSANQVTILAEARDNLTKQVRAVRGVFENVSLPGPMMSGAPSGIRRISSAPGAPFTPRATSIFPAGPPPNTIPGNTRSKWSPALPPTRATPTV
;
A
#
# COMPACT_ATOMS: atom_id res chain seq x y z
N MET A 1 -79.88 27.21 56.00
CA MET A 1 -80.21 25.77 55.89
C MET A 1 -79.39 25.21 54.73
N LYS A 2 -78.57 24.18 55.03
CA LYS A 2 -77.91 23.20 54.14
C LYS A 2 -77.55 23.65 52.71
N GLU A 3 -76.27 23.71 52.40
CA GLU A 3 -75.81 23.08 51.16
C GLU A 3 -74.46 22.37 51.44
N SER A 4 -74.54 21.06 51.30
CA SER A 4 -73.59 20.04 51.75
C SER A 4 -72.32 20.02 50.89
N LYS A 5 -71.15 20.18 51.55
CA LYS A 5 -69.85 19.74 51.05
C LYS A 5 -69.96 18.30 50.56
N ARG A 6 -69.76 18.05 49.25
CA ARG A 6 -69.58 16.69 48.73
C ARG A 6 -68.09 16.35 48.81
N PRO A 7 -67.69 15.26 49.48
CA PRO A 7 -66.29 14.83 49.52
C PRO A 7 -65.85 14.33 48.15
N ALA A 8 -64.67 14.77 47.72
CA ALA A 8 -63.99 14.27 46.54
C ALA A 8 -63.66 12.79 46.76
N GLU A 9 -64.43 11.91 46.12
CA GLU A 9 -64.06 10.50 45.98
C GLU A 9 -62.80 10.43 45.13
N ILE A 10 -61.65 10.37 45.80
CA ILE A 10 -60.39 9.95 45.22
C ILE A 10 -60.61 8.50 44.80
N TRP A 11 -60.92 8.33 43.53
CA TRP A 11 -60.93 7.04 42.84
C TRP A 11 -59.49 6.51 42.82
N THR A 12 -59.06 5.93 43.93
CA THR A 12 -57.92 5.00 43.97
C THR A 12 -58.37 3.73 43.26
N GLY A 13 -58.44 3.84 41.93
CA GLY A 13 -58.53 2.70 41.04
C GLY A 13 -57.29 1.86 41.27
N ALA A 14 -57.43 0.87 42.16
CA ALA A 14 -56.57 -0.28 42.23
C ALA A 14 -56.62 -0.94 40.85
N ARG A 15 -55.74 -0.48 39.95
CA ARG A 15 -55.46 -1.12 38.67
C ARG A 15 -54.90 -2.48 39.04
N GLY A 16 -55.80 -3.46 39.07
CA GLY A 16 -55.48 -4.84 39.39
C GLY A 16 -54.27 -5.24 38.59
N VAL A 17 -53.22 -5.63 39.30
CA VAL A 17 -52.05 -6.32 38.76
C VAL A 17 -52.55 -7.71 38.32
N ARG A 18 -53.34 -7.76 37.25
CA ARG A 18 -53.85 -8.99 36.67
C ARG A 18 -52.68 -9.69 35.98
N GLY A 19 -52.09 -10.65 36.68
CA GLY A 19 -51.32 -11.75 36.10
C GLY A 19 -49.83 -11.49 35.84
N VAL A 20 -49.06 -11.17 36.88
CA VAL A 20 -47.57 -11.15 36.85
C VAL A 20 -46.98 -12.43 36.21
N ARG A 21 -47.67 -13.58 36.36
CA ARG A 21 -47.25 -14.87 35.81
C ARG A 21 -47.37 -14.99 34.29
N GLY A 22 -48.29 -14.25 33.65
CA GLY A 22 -48.45 -14.27 32.19
C GLY A 22 -47.51 -13.31 31.45
N GLN A 23 -47.23 -12.15 32.05
CA GLN A 23 -46.34 -11.14 31.45
C GLN A 23 -44.88 -11.60 31.38
N LEU A 24 -44.44 -12.44 32.32
CA LEU A 24 -43.08 -12.99 32.36
C LEU A 24 -42.78 -13.87 31.14
N LEU A 25 -43.75 -14.67 30.69
CA LEU A 25 -43.61 -15.51 29.50
C LEU A 25 -43.50 -14.65 28.22
N VAL A 26 -44.35 -13.63 28.09
CA VAL A 26 -44.33 -12.71 26.94
C VAL A 26 -43.01 -11.94 26.88
N GLY A 27 -42.51 -11.47 28.02
CA GLY A 27 -41.22 -10.81 28.11
C GLY A 27 -40.06 -11.72 27.68
N ALA A 28 -40.05 -12.97 28.14
CA ALA A 28 -39.03 -13.94 27.77
C ALA A 28 -39.03 -14.25 26.25
N VAL A 29 -40.21 -14.45 25.66
CA VAL A 29 -40.35 -14.70 24.22
C VAL A 29 -39.89 -13.49 23.40
N LEU A 30 -40.22 -12.27 23.84
CA LEU A 30 -39.79 -11.05 23.15
C LEU A 30 -38.27 -10.87 23.20
N VAL A 31 -37.64 -11.12 24.35
CA VAL A 31 -36.18 -11.09 24.48
C VAL A 31 -35.54 -12.14 23.56
N LEU A 32 -36.09 -13.35 23.50
CA LEU A 32 -35.58 -14.41 22.63
C LEU A 32 -35.70 -14.05 21.14
N ALA A 33 -36.82 -13.45 20.74
CA ALA A 33 -37.04 -12.97 19.38
C ALA A 33 -36.06 -11.87 18.98
N VAL A 34 -35.80 -10.91 19.88
CA VAL A 34 -34.77 -9.87 19.67
C VAL A 34 -33.40 -10.51 19.54
N LEU A 35 -33.04 -11.44 20.42
CA LEU A 35 -31.75 -12.14 20.37
C LEU A 35 -31.54 -12.85 19.01
N MET A 36 -32.59 -13.49 18.48
CA MET A 36 -32.54 -14.17 17.19
C MET A 36 -32.25 -13.22 16.01
N ILE A 37 -32.64 -11.95 16.09
CA ILE A 37 -32.35 -10.95 15.05
C ILE A 37 -30.94 -10.38 15.23
N PHE A 38 -30.48 -10.19 16.46
CA PHE A 38 -29.17 -9.60 16.75
C PHE A 38 -27.99 -10.53 16.43
N VAL A 39 -28.10 -11.84 16.67
CA VAL A 39 -27.03 -12.80 16.39
C VAL A 39 -26.57 -12.78 14.93
N PRO A 40 -27.45 -12.95 13.90
CA PRO A 40 -27.01 -12.94 12.52
C PRO A 40 -26.46 -11.57 12.08
N LEU A 41 -26.98 -10.48 12.64
CA LEU A 41 -26.50 -9.12 12.36
C LEU A 41 -25.04 -8.95 12.80
N LEU A 42 -24.70 -9.40 14.02
CA LEU A 42 -23.32 -9.34 14.53
C LEU A 42 -22.35 -10.20 13.71
N VAL A 43 -22.79 -11.39 13.27
CA VAL A 43 -21.98 -12.29 12.43
C VAL A 43 -21.69 -11.66 11.06
N GLN A 44 -22.68 -11.03 10.43
CA GLN A 44 -22.48 -10.32 9.16
C GLN A 44 -21.47 -9.18 9.32
N TRP A 45 -21.59 -8.40 10.39
CA TRP A 45 -20.70 -7.28 10.67
C TRP A 45 -19.26 -7.73 10.93
N ALA A 46 -19.07 -8.77 11.76
CA ALA A 46 -17.74 -9.35 12.03
C ALA A 46 -17.07 -9.91 10.76
N GLY A 47 -17.86 -10.54 9.87
CA GLY A 47 -17.38 -11.05 8.59
C GLY A 47 -16.94 -9.93 7.64
N GLN A 48 -17.64 -8.79 7.64
CA GLN A 48 -17.24 -7.61 6.87
C GLN A 48 -15.92 -7.05 7.42
N GLU A 49 -15.83 -6.81 8.72
CA GLU A 49 -14.64 -6.22 9.35
C GLU A 49 -13.38 -7.04 9.04
N SER A 50 -13.46 -8.37 9.16
CA SER A 50 -12.35 -9.28 8.84
C SER A 50 -11.85 -9.12 7.40
N ARG A 51 -12.77 -8.92 6.43
CA ARG A 51 -12.40 -8.70 5.02
C ARG A 51 -11.74 -7.33 4.82
N TRP A 52 -12.18 -6.31 5.54
CA TRP A 52 -11.56 -4.99 5.52
C TRP A 52 -10.16 -5.02 6.12
N THR A 53 -9.96 -5.70 7.25
CA THR A 53 -8.65 -5.86 7.88
C THR A 53 -7.63 -6.50 6.93
N VAL A 54 -8.00 -7.60 6.25
CA VAL A 54 -7.10 -8.26 5.30
C VAL A 54 -6.75 -7.36 4.11
N LYS A 55 -7.71 -6.57 3.61
CA LYS A 55 -7.46 -5.59 2.54
C LYS A 55 -6.50 -4.49 3.01
N GLN A 56 -6.66 -4.00 4.23
CA GLN A 56 -5.78 -2.98 4.82
C GLN A 56 -4.37 -3.51 5.04
N GLN A 57 -4.22 -4.74 5.55
CA GLN A 57 -2.93 -5.38 5.72
C GLN A 57 -2.20 -5.56 4.38
N LYS A 58 -2.90 -6.03 3.34
CA LYS A 58 -2.31 -6.12 1.99
C LYS A 58 -1.91 -4.76 1.45
N SER A 59 -2.74 -3.74 1.71
CA SER A 59 -2.46 -2.36 1.32
C SER A 59 -1.18 -1.81 1.99
N SER A 60 -1.00 -2.03 3.29
CA SER A 60 0.17 -1.52 4.03
C SER A 60 1.47 -2.17 3.57
N VAL A 61 1.49 -3.49 3.34
CA VAL A 61 2.66 -4.19 2.80
C VAL A 61 3.05 -3.63 1.43
N MET A 62 2.08 -3.34 0.57
CA MET A 62 2.34 -2.75 -0.74
C MET A 62 2.88 -1.32 -0.66
N PHE A 63 2.41 -0.53 0.30
CA PHE A 63 2.97 0.80 0.54
C PHE A 63 4.41 0.73 1.05
N ALA A 64 4.72 -0.21 1.94
CA ALA A 64 6.10 -0.42 2.40
C ALA A 64 7.03 -0.84 1.25
N LEU A 65 6.58 -1.73 0.36
CA LEU A 65 7.33 -2.12 -0.83
C LEU A 65 7.58 -0.93 -1.79
N ALA A 66 6.56 -0.11 -2.01
CA ALA A 66 6.68 1.08 -2.85
C ALA A 66 7.60 2.14 -2.23
N ASP A 67 7.58 2.33 -0.91
CA ASP A 67 8.46 3.28 -0.24
C ASP A 67 9.92 2.81 -0.27
N ALA A 68 10.17 1.52 -0.04
CA ALA A 68 11.49 0.93 -0.19
C ALA A 68 12.04 1.10 -1.62
N ALA A 69 11.19 1.00 -2.65
CA ALA A 69 11.57 1.30 -4.02
C ALA A 69 11.94 2.78 -4.23
N VAL A 70 11.21 3.72 -3.62
CA VAL A 70 11.58 5.16 -3.66
C VAL A 70 12.93 5.39 -2.97
N ASP A 71 13.22 4.70 -1.87
CA ASP A 71 14.50 4.80 -1.18
C ASP A 71 15.67 4.29 -2.04
N ARG A 72 15.46 3.19 -2.79
CA ARG A 72 16.41 2.74 -3.83
C ARG A 72 16.64 3.80 -4.91
N GLY A 73 15.57 4.42 -5.39
CA GLY A 73 15.66 5.53 -6.35
C GLY A 73 16.44 6.72 -5.77
N THR A 74 16.22 7.03 -4.50
CA THR A 74 16.91 8.11 -3.77
C THR A 74 18.40 7.80 -3.63
N TRP A 75 18.77 6.57 -3.30
CA TRP A 75 20.16 6.11 -3.29
C TRP A 75 20.83 6.30 -4.65
N LYS A 76 20.14 5.99 -5.74
CA LYS A 76 20.67 6.23 -7.08
C LYS A 76 20.88 7.71 -7.38
N LEU A 77 19.93 8.58 -7.03
CA LEU A 77 20.09 10.03 -7.20
C LEU A 77 21.27 10.59 -6.40
N LYS A 78 21.53 10.05 -5.20
CA LYS A 78 22.68 10.43 -4.37
C LYS A 78 24.02 9.88 -4.90
N SER A 79 24.00 8.83 -5.71
CA SER A 79 25.23 8.15 -6.16
C SER A 79 26.09 8.99 -7.12
N ALA A 80 25.49 9.92 -7.88
CA ALA A 80 26.21 10.78 -8.80
C ALA A 80 25.47 12.10 -9.04
N THR A 81 26.17 13.23 -8.94
CA THR A 81 25.63 14.58 -9.20
C THR A 81 25.08 14.72 -10.62
N SER A 82 25.70 14.04 -11.60
CA SER A 82 25.24 14.02 -12.99
C SER A 82 23.88 13.34 -13.17
N THR A 83 23.58 12.31 -12.36
CA THR A 83 22.27 11.63 -12.35
C THR A 83 21.19 12.58 -11.87
N TYR A 84 21.47 13.33 -10.79
CA TYR A 84 20.54 14.34 -10.29
C TYR A 84 20.30 15.45 -11.31
N ALA A 85 21.37 16.03 -11.86
CA ALA A 85 21.28 17.11 -12.83
C ALA A 85 20.49 16.71 -14.09
N ALA A 86 20.73 15.51 -14.61
CA ALA A 86 19.98 14.97 -15.74
C ALA A 86 18.49 14.80 -15.41
N ALA A 87 18.18 14.23 -14.24
CA ALA A 87 16.80 14.03 -13.77
C ALA A 87 16.07 15.36 -13.51
N SER A 88 16.75 16.38 -12.97
CA SER A 88 16.15 17.69 -12.65
C SER A 88 15.78 18.51 -13.88
N VAL A 89 16.45 18.27 -15.01
CA VAL A 89 16.12 18.88 -16.31
C VAL A 89 15.11 18.02 -17.10
N GLY A 90 14.78 16.82 -16.60
CA GLY A 90 13.82 15.91 -17.23
C GLY A 90 14.44 15.00 -18.30
N THR A 91 15.76 14.83 -18.29
CA THR A 91 16.42 13.86 -19.17
C THR A 91 16.03 12.44 -18.75
N VAL A 92 15.62 11.63 -19.73
CA VAL A 92 15.28 10.23 -19.49
C VAL A 92 16.54 9.46 -19.10
N LEU A 93 16.55 8.91 -17.89
CA LEU A 93 17.61 8.01 -17.44
C LEU A 93 17.23 6.56 -17.78
N ALA A 94 18.12 5.87 -18.50
CA ALA A 94 17.93 4.46 -18.84
C ALA A 94 17.72 3.62 -17.57
N GLY A 95 16.67 2.80 -17.58
CA GLY A 95 16.27 1.98 -16.43
C GLY A 95 15.48 2.71 -15.33
N TYR A 96 15.26 4.02 -15.47
CA TYR A 96 14.49 4.86 -14.53
C TYR A 96 13.39 5.65 -15.24
N ASN A 97 12.74 5.05 -16.22
CA ASN A 97 11.55 5.58 -16.91
C ASN A 97 10.47 4.49 -17.08
N PHE A 98 10.36 3.59 -16.10
CA PHE A 98 9.51 2.39 -16.13
C PHE A 98 9.90 1.31 -17.14
N ASP A 99 11.08 1.41 -17.74
CA ASP A 99 11.58 0.44 -18.72
C ASP A 99 12.15 -0.83 -18.09
N THR A 100 12.54 -0.77 -16.81
CA THR A 100 13.16 -1.88 -16.09
C THR A 100 12.35 -2.26 -14.86
N VAL A 101 12.15 -3.57 -14.69
CA VAL A 101 11.51 -4.16 -13.53
C VAL A 101 12.61 -4.70 -12.61
N TYR A 102 12.64 -4.20 -11.38
CA TYR A 102 13.58 -4.61 -10.35
C TYR A 102 12.91 -5.61 -9.39
N THR A 103 13.72 -6.54 -8.88
CA THR A 103 13.29 -7.68 -8.05
C THR A 103 14.17 -7.86 -6.80
N ASP A 104 14.96 -6.86 -6.46
CA ASP A 104 15.91 -6.88 -5.34
C ASP A 104 15.26 -6.67 -3.97
N ILE A 105 13.97 -6.33 -3.92
CA ILE A 105 13.19 -6.25 -2.67
C ILE A 105 12.29 -7.48 -2.60
N GLU A 106 12.41 -8.24 -1.50
CA GLU A 106 11.58 -9.41 -1.27
C GLU A 106 10.09 -9.05 -1.18
N GLY A 107 9.22 -9.95 -1.64
CA GLY A 107 7.77 -9.77 -1.59
C GLY A 107 7.16 -9.13 -2.84
N GLY A 108 7.95 -8.63 -3.79
CA GLY A 108 7.38 -8.12 -5.02
C GLY A 108 8.39 -7.69 -6.08
N THR A 109 7.87 -7.00 -7.09
CA THR A 109 8.66 -6.37 -8.15
C THR A 109 8.32 -4.90 -8.19
N TYR A 110 9.26 -4.04 -8.55
CA TYR A 110 8.98 -2.62 -8.67
C TYR A 110 9.62 -2.01 -9.91
N ARG A 111 9.13 -0.83 -10.29
CA ARG A 111 9.68 -0.01 -11.37
C ARG A 111 9.73 1.44 -10.93
N LEU A 112 10.74 2.16 -11.41
CA LEU A 112 11.01 3.54 -11.04
C LEU A 112 10.92 4.43 -12.26
N ARG A 113 10.41 5.65 -12.05
CA ARG A 113 10.51 6.74 -13.01
C ARG A 113 11.04 7.99 -12.32
N PHE A 114 12.05 8.59 -12.91
CA PHE A 114 12.49 9.94 -12.56
C PHE A 114 11.85 10.94 -13.50
N SER A 115 11.41 12.06 -12.95
CA SER A 115 10.93 13.21 -13.71
C SER A 115 11.32 14.49 -13.01
N SER A 116 11.46 15.58 -13.76
CA SER A 116 11.66 16.90 -13.17
C SER A 116 10.39 17.42 -12.48
N GLY A 117 10.56 18.34 -11.54
CA GLY A 117 9.47 19.10 -10.92
C GLY A 117 8.98 18.55 -9.58
N PRO A 118 7.94 19.18 -8.98
CA PRO A 118 7.09 20.24 -9.54
C PRO A 118 7.72 21.65 -9.62
N SER A 119 8.76 21.94 -8.84
CA SER A 119 9.49 23.22 -8.94
C SER A 119 10.85 23.06 -9.63
N ALA A 120 11.48 24.19 -9.97
CA ALA A 120 12.86 24.18 -10.47
C ALA A 120 13.79 23.49 -9.48
N ASN A 121 14.82 22.79 -9.99
CA ASN A 121 15.78 22.03 -9.20
C ASN A 121 15.19 20.89 -8.34
N GLN A 122 13.95 20.45 -8.60
CA GLN A 122 13.36 19.29 -7.95
C GLN A 122 13.31 18.08 -8.88
N VAL A 123 13.45 16.90 -8.28
CA VAL A 123 13.26 15.61 -8.92
C VAL A 123 12.12 14.88 -8.26
N THR A 124 11.12 14.49 -9.05
CA THR A 124 10.08 13.58 -8.63
C THR A 124 10.50 12.14 -8.95
N ILE A 125 10.45 11.28 -7.94
CA ILE A 125 10.57 9.83 -8.10
C ILE A 125 9.15 9.26 -8.00
N LEU A 126 8.72 8.56 -9.04
CA LEU A 126 7.53 7.73 -9.03
C LEU A 126 7.96 6.28 -8.95
N ALA A 127 7.60 5.60 -7.86
CA ALA A 127 7.81 4.17 -7.72
C ALA A 127 6.48 3.45 -7.85
N GLU A 128 6.45 2.42 -8.69
CA GLU A 128 5.32 1.49 -8.75
C GLU A 128 5.79 0.13 -8.27
N ALA A 129 5.14 -0.40 -7.25
CA ALA A 129 5.40 -1.70 -6.69
C ALA A 129 4.24 -2.65 -6.97
N ARG A 130 4.57 -3.90 -7.26
CA ARG A 130 3.63 -4.99 -7.52
C ARG A 130 3.94 -6.17 -6.61
N ASP A 131 2.93 -6.64 -5.88
CA ASP A 131 3.03 -7.88 -5.11
C ASP A 131 3.22 -9.10 -6.02
N ASN A 132 4.07 -10.03 -5.61
CA ASN A 132 4.17 -11.32 -6.27
C ASN A 132 2.98 -12.24 -5.95
N LEU A 133 2.40 -12.14 -4.76
CA LEU A 133 1.30 -13.01 -4.31
C LEU A 133 -0.06 -12.48 -4.74
N THR A 134 -0.41 -11.27 -4.32
CA THR A 134 -1.75 -10.70 -4.57
C THR A 134 -1.89 -10.03 -5.93
N LYS A 135 -0.77 -9.82 -6.63
CA LYS A 135 -0.68 -9.06 -7.89
C LYS A 135 -1.22 -7.62 -7.80
N GLN A 136 -1.43 -7.10 -6.60
CA GLN A 136 -1.83 -5.71 -6.40
C GLN A 136 -0.69 -4.77 -6.78
N VAL A 137 -1.04 -3.64 -7.38
CA VAL A 137 -0.10 -2.60 -7.79
C VAL A 137 -0.40 -1.33 -7.00
N ARG A 138 0.63 -0.72 -6.42
CA ARG A 138 0.53 0.60 -5.77
C ARG A 138 1.68 1.50 -6.20
N ALA A 139 1.39 2.79 -6.22
CA ALA A 139 2.33 3.83 -6.60
C ALA A 139 2.58 4.78 -5.43
N VAL A 140 3.84 5.13 -5.22
CA VAL A 140 4.25 6.19 -4.29
C VAL A 140 5.05 7.20 -5.07
N ARG A 141 4.79 8.49 -4.77
CA ARG A 141 5.53 9.61 -5.34
C ARG A 141 6.28 10.32 -4.25
N GLY A 142 7.59 10.47 -4.43
CA GLY A 142 8.45 11.32 -3.61
C GLY A 142 8.97 12.50 -4.42
N VAL A 143 8.92 13.70 -3.85
CA VAL A 143 9.56 14.90 -4.43
C VAL A 143 10.83 15.20 -3.65
N PHE A 144 11.93 15.39 -4.36
CA PHE A 144 13.25 15.61 -3.79
C PHE A 144 13.86 16.91 -4.28
N GLU A 145 14.61 17.56 -3.40
CA GLU A 145 15.40 18.74 -3.71
C GLU A 145 16.83 18.52 -3.26
N ASN A 146 17.77 19.05 -4.06
CA ASN A 146 19.17 19.12 -3.71
C ASN A 146 19.40 20.39 -2.89
N VAL A 147 19.62 20.21 -1.60
CA VAL A 147 19.93 21.32 -0.70
C VAL A 147 21.42 21.29 -0.40
N SER A 148 22.10 22.39 -0.68
CA SER A 148 23.44 22.61 -0.13
C SER A 148 23.27 22.98 1.35
N LEU A 149 23.68 22.09 2.25
CA LEU A 149 23.77 22.44 3.66
C LEU A 149 24.97 23.38 3.85
N PRO A 150 24.77 24.62 4.33
CA PRO A 150 25.89 25.52 4.59
C PRO A 150 26.66 25.06 5.85
N GLY A 151 27.72 24.26 5.66
CA GLY A 151 28.87 24.12 6.59
C GLY A 151 29.41 22.69 6.83
N PRO A 152 30.74 22.50 7.12
CA PRO A 152 31.88 23.42 6.96
C PRO A 152 32.68 23.14 5.68
N MET A 153 33.16 24.21 5.06
CA MET A 153 33.87 24.25 3.77
C MET A 153 35.30 23.67 3.78
N MET A 154 35.59 22.62 4.55
CA MET A 154 36.93 22.00 4.62
C MET A 154 36.96 20.47 4.45
N SER A 155 35.81 19.84 4.27
CA SER A 155 35.72 18.45 3.83
C SER A 155 34.85 18.45 2.59
N GLY A 156 35.27 17.82 1.49
CA GLY A 156 34.50 17.72 0.23
C GLY A 156 33.21 16.90 0.40
N ALA A 157 32.30 17.35 1.26
CA ALA A 157 31.12 16.64 1.68
C ALA A 157 30.03 16.71 0.59
N PRO A 158 29.39 15.57 0.27
CA PRO A 158 28.44 15.48 -0.83
C PRO A 158 27.14 16.24 -0.53
N SER A 159 26.60 16.86 -1.58
CA SER A 159 25.31 17.56 -1.58
C SER A 159 24.20 16.67 -1.00
N GLY A 160 23.36 17.23 -0.12
CA GLY A 160 22.31 16.48 0.57
C GLY A 160 20.99 16.50 -0.20
N ILE A 161 20.44 15.31 -0.51
CA ILE A 161 19.08 15.20 -1.07
C ILE A 161 18.05 15.05 0.05
N ARG A 162 17.07 15.96 0.11
CA ARG A 162 15.95 15.96 1.07
C ARG A 162 14.64 15.62 0.36
N ARG A 163 13.81 14.74 0.96
CA ARG A 163 12.43 14.48 0.53
C ARG A 163 11.54 15.61 1.07
N ILE A 164 10.86 16.35 0.18
CA ILE A 164 9.99 17.47 0.53
C ILE A 164 8.56 17.00 0.81
N SER A 165 8.09 16.01 0.03
CA SER A 165 6.77 15.43 0.23
C SER A 165 6.75 13.98 -0.25
N SER A 166 5.96 13.16 0.46
CA SER A 166 5.51 11.85 0.02
C SER A 166 4.00 11.85 0.05
N ALA A 167 3.39 11.59 -1.10
CA ALA A 167 1.95 11.36 -1.18
C ALA A 167 1.72 9.91 -1.63
N PRO A 168 0.77 9.20 -1.01
CA PRO A 168 0.19 8.03 -1.65
C PRO A 168 -0.25 8.45 -3.05
N GLY A 169 0.23 7.78 -4.09
CA GLY A 169 -0.26 8.05 -5.43
C GLY A 169 -1.77 7.87 -5.46
N ALA A 170 -2.49 8.77 -6.14
CA ALA A 170 -3.89 8.52 -6.49
C ALA A 170 -4.00 7.11 -7.10
N PRO A 171 -5.13 6.38 -6.94
CA PRO A 171 -5.31 5.09 -7.57
C PRO A 171 -5.01 5.23 -9.06
N PHE A 172 -3.87 4.70 -9.49
CA PHE A 172 -3.44 4.77 -10.86
C PHE A 172 -4.42 3.91 -11.64
N THR A 173 -5.30 4.53 -12.41
CA THR A 173 -5.99 3.86 -13.49
C THR A 173 -4.89 3.47 -14.48
N PRO A 174 -4.59 2.17 -14.64
CA PRO A 174 -3.57 1.76 -15.59
C PRO A 174 -4.02 2.26 -16.96
N ARG A 175 -3.35 3.30 -17.48
CA ARG A 175 -3.41 3.55 -18.92
C ARG A 175 -2.80 2.30 -19.52
N ALA A 176 -3.65 1.54 -20.21
CA ALA A 176 -3.30 0.28 -20.86
C ALA A 176 -2.25 0.53 -21.94
N THR A 177 -1.01 0.71 -21.53
CA THR A 177 0.15 0.36 -22.32
C THR A 177 0.71 -0.85 -21.60
N SER A 178 0.06 -1.98 -21.85
CA SER A 178 0.42 -3.29 -21.33
C SER A 178 1.81 -3.67 -21.84
N ILE A 179 2.83 -3.25 -21.12
CA ILE A 179 4.19 -3.81 -21.22
C ILE A 179 4.52 -4.41 -19.85
N PHE A 180 3.61 -5.23 -19.34
CA PHE A 180 4.02 -6.34 -18.51
C PHE A 180 3.89 -7.56 -19.41
N PRO A 181 4.98 -8.21 -19.84
CA PRO A 181 4.85 -9.49 -20.51
C PRO A 181 4.06 -10.38 -19.55
N ALA A 182 2.91 -10.87 -20.02
CA ALA A 182 2.15 -11.87 -19.30
C ALA A 182 3.12 -13.01 -19.00
N GLY A 183 3.43 -13.22 -17.72
CA GLY A 183 4.21 -14.38 -17.32
C GLY A 183 3.54 -15.64 -17.86
N PRO A 184 4.31 -16.63 -18.32
CA PRO A 184 3.73 -17.87 -18.83
C PRO A 184 2.83 -18.50 -17.75
N PRO A 185 1.73 -19.17 -18.15
CA PRO A 185 0.80 -19.79 -17.23
C PRO A 185 1.53 -20.79 -16.31
N PRO A 186 1.09 -20.95 -15.05
CA PRO A 186 1.82 -21.69 -14.01
C PRO A 186 1.81 -23.23 -14.17
N ASN A 187 1.81 -23.79 -15.39
CA ASN A 187 1.74 -25.25 -15.59
C ASN A 187 2.62 -25.82 -16.72
N THR A 188 3.70 -25.14 -17.10
CA THR A 188 4.77 -25.80 -17.87
C THR A 188 5.80 -26.38 -16.91
N ILE A 189 5.73 -27.70 -16.75
CA ILE A 189 6.77 -28.54 -16.13
C ILE A 189 8.11 -28.14 -16.76
N PRO A 190 9.15 -27.78 -15.98
CA PRO A 190 10.46 -27.44 -16.53
C PRO A 190 11.05 -28.65 -17.23
N GLY A 191 10.95 -28.66 -18.55
CA GLY A 191 11.75 -29.50 -19.41
C GLY A 191 13.22 -29.17 -19.19
N ASN A 192 13.94 -30.15 -18.67
CA ASN A 192 15.38 -30.27 -18.60
C ASN A 192 16.08 -29.69 -19.86
N THR A 193 16.45 -28.42 -19.82
CA THR A 193 17.49 -27.86 -20.66
C THR A 193 18.79 -27.84 -19.87
N ARG A 194 19.42 -29.02 -19.79
CA ARG A 194 20.85 -29.16 -19.50
C ARG A 194 21.61 -28.24 -20.45
N SER A 195 21.99 -27.06 -19.97
CA SER A 195 22.95 -26.21 -20.62
C SER A 195 24.26 -26.99 -20.70
N LYS A 196 24.66 -27.35 -21.92
CA LYS A 196 26.02 -27.78 -22.21
C LYS A 196 26.94 -26.63 -21.83
N TRP A 197 27.59 -26.77 -20.68
CA TRP A 197 28.79 -26.02 -20.34
C TRP A 197 29.85 -26.38 -21.39
N SER A 198 30.12 -25.47 -22.32
CA SER A 198 31.34 -25.50 -23.12
C SER A 198 32.44 -24.81 -22.30
N PRO A 199 33.48 -25.53 -21.85
CA PRO A 199 34.62 -24.88 -21.21
C PRO A 199 35.37 -24.02 -22.24
N ALA A 200 35.60 -22.75 -21.88
CA ALA A 200 36.40 -21.83 -22.66
C ALA A 200 37.84 -22.37 -22.77
N LEU A 201 38.37 -22.45 -24.01
CA LEU A 201 39.77 -22.76 -24.27
C LEU A 201 40.67 -21.62 -23.77
N PRO A 202 41.82 -21.91 -23.14
CA PRO A 202 42.77 -20.89 -22.75
C PRO A 202 43.45 -20.24 -23.97
N PRO A 203 43.85 -18.96 -23.89
CA PRO A 203 44.53 -18.28 -24.99
C PRO A 203 45.93 -18.86 -25.23
N THR A 204 46.20 -19.22 -26.48
CA THR A 204 47.50 -19.70 -26.96
C THR A 204 48.56 -18.59 -26.83
N ARG A 205 49.61 -18.86 -26.05
CA ARG A 205 50.75 -17.96 -25.83
C ARG A 205 51.62 -17.92 -27.09
N ALA A 206 51.74 -16.75 -27.72
CA ALA A 206 52.66 -16.54 -28.83
C ALA A 206 54.12 -16.57 -28.34
N THR A 207 54.93 -17.43 -28.94
CA THR A 207 56.40 -17.46 -28.82
C THR A 207 57.01 -16.33 -29.65
N PRO A 208 57.98 -15.56 -29.11
CA PRO A 208 58.77 -14.64 -29.90
C PRO A 208 59.87 -15.39 -30.68
N THR A 209 59.96 -15.13 -31.98
CA THR A 209 61.08 -15.54 -32.83
C THR A 209 62.24 -14.57 -32.61
N VAL A 210 63.43 -15.11 -32.34
CA VAL A 210 64.73 -14.41 -32.32
C VAL A 210 65.24 -14.26 -33.75
#